data_AF-A0A444V2J4-F1
#
_entry.id   AF-A0A444V2J4-F1
#
_cell.length_a   1.000
_cell.length_b   1.000
_cell.length_c   1.000
_cell.angle_alpha   90.00
_cell.angle_beta   90.00
_cell.angle_gamma   90.00
#
_symmetry.space_group_name_H-M   'P 1'
#
loop_
_entity.id
_entity.type
_entity.pdbx_description
1 polymer ?
#
loop_
_entity_poly.entity_id
_entity_poly.type
_entity_poly.pdbx_seq_one_letter_code
_entity_poly.pdbx_strand_id
1 'polypeptide(L)'
;MESAVKYINKKFPNIDFRGNNQNLNNIQKEKSEVLNTLTSFYHTYIDVMEFRDHVYELLNTIDACQCFFNITVNYEFTKSYLDLIVTYTSVILMLSRIDDKKVLVGMYNCAHEMSNGAR
;
A
#
# COMPACT_ATOMS: atom_id res chain seq x y z
N MET A 1 5.97 -20.44 -9.39
CA MET A 1 5.27 -19.26 -8.85
C MET A 1 4.39 -19.56 -7.64
N GLU A 2 3.51 -20.56 -7.69
CA GLU A 2 2.53 -20.83 -6.61
C GLU A 2 3.13 -21.04 -5.20
N SER A 3 4.27 -21.72 -5.09
CA SER A 3 4.99 -21.89 -3.81
C SER A 3 5.46 -20.56 -3.21
N ALA A 4 5.88 -19.62 -4.06
CA ALA A 4 6.30 -18.29 -3.64
C ALA A 4 5.09 -17.48 -3.14
N VAL A 5 3.96 -17.54 -3.86
CA VAL A 5 2.70 -16.87 -3.47
C VAL A 5 2.22 -17.36 -2.10
N LYS A 6 2.17 -18.68 -1.87
CA LYS A 6 1.78 -19.26 -0.58
C LYS A 6 2.73 -18.84 0.54
N TYR A 7 4.04 -18.86 0.28
CA TYR A 7 5.05 -18.47 1.25
C TYR A 7 4.92 -16.98 1.64
N ILE A 8 4.82 -16.10 0.63
CA ILE A 8 4.67 -14.66 0.82
C ILE A 8 3.40 -14.35 1.62
N ASN A 9 2.25 -14.90 1.24
CA ASN A 9 1.00 -14.68 1.97
C ASN A 9 1.08 -15.10 3.44
N LYS A 10 1.77 -16.21 3.73
CA LYS A 10 1.93 -16.72 5.10
C LYS A 10 2.90 -15.87 5.95
N LYS A 11 3.91 -15.26 5.33
CA LYS A 11 4.98 -14.54 6.02
C LYS A 11 4.85 -13.03 6.00
N PHE A 12 3.98 -12.47 5.16
CA PHE A 12 3.79 -11.03 5.04
C PHE A 12 3.40 -10.39 6.38
N PRO A 13 4.00 -9.25 6.77
CA PRO A 13 5.03 -8.48 6.04
C PRO A 13 6.47 -8.94 6.29
N ASN A 14 6.70 -9.83 7.26
CA ASN A 14 8.02 -10.28 7.72
C ASN A 14 8.56 -11.43 6.85
N ILE A 15 8.86 -11.13 5.59
CA ILE A 15 9.40 -12.10 4.64
C ILE A 15 10.92 -12.16 4.83
N ASP A 16 11.44 -13.37 5.06
CA ASP A 16 12.88 -13.59 5.12
C ASP A 16 13.44 -13.82 3.71
N PHE A 17 14.26 -12.87 3.26
CA PHE A 17 14.95 -12.87 1.97
C PHE A 17 16.42 -13.36 2.10
N ARG A 18 16.90 -13.60 3.32
CA ARG A 18 18.30 -13.97 3.57
C ARG A 18 18.43 -15.49 3.47
N GLY A 19 19.32 -15.94 2.58
CA GLY A 19 19.58 -17.36 2.33
C GLY A 19 18.82 -17.95 1.14
N ASN A 20 19.25 -19.14 0.71
CA ASN A 20 18.75 -19.79 -0.51
C ASN A 20 17.37 -20.44 -0.25
N ASN A 21 16.32 -19.62 -0.14
CA ASN A 21 14.96 -20.08 0.12
C ASN A 21 14.36 -20.70 -1.14
N GLN A 22 14.18 -22.02 -1.13
CA GLN A 22 13.67 -22.77 -2.28
C GLN A 22 12.28 -22.29 -2.75
N ASN A 23 11.48 -21.69 -1.86
CA ASN A 23 10.16 -21.16 -2.23
C ASN A 23 10.24 -19.91 -3.10
N LEU A 24 11.33 -19.12 -2.99
CA LEU A 24 11.52 -17.85 -3.69
C LEU A 24 12.42 -17.98 -4.93
N ASN A 25 12.94 -19.18 -5.19
CA ASN A 25 13.92 -19.43 -6.26
C ASN A 25 13.40 -19.08 -7.66
N ASN A 26 12.08 -19.18 -7.88
CA ASN A 26 11.46 -18.75 -9.14
C ASN A 26 11.49 -17.22 -9.32
N ILE A 27 11.20 -16.47 -8.24
CA ILE A 27 11.26 -15.00 -8.26
C ILE A 27 12.70 -14.54 -8.52
N GLN A 28 13.69 -15.24 -7.95
CA GLN A 28 15.09 -14.92 -8.19
C GLN A 28 15.50 -15.06 -9.67
N LYS A 29 14.98 -16.06 -10.38
CA LYS A 29 15.24 -16.28 -11.80
C LYS A 29 14.58 -15.23 -12.69
N GLU A 30 13.36 -14.80 -12.34
CA GLU A 30 12.53 -13.88 -13.13
C GLU A 30 12.48 -12.45 -12.55
N LYS A 31 13.45 -12.08 -11.70
CA LYS A 31 13.41 -10.85 -10.90
C LYS A 31 13.21 -9.57 -11.72
N SER A 32 13.85 -9.45 -12.88
CA SER A 32 13.73 -8.26 -13.75
C SER A 32 12.33 -8.14 -14.35
N GLU A 33 11.71 -9.25 -14.72
CA GLU A 33 10.36 -9.27 -15.26
C GLU A 33 9.34 -8.95 -14.17
N VAL A 34 9.48 -9.56 -13.00
CA VAL A 34 8.64 -9.27 -11.82
C VAL A 34 8.70 -7.78 -11.46
N LEU A 35 9.89 -7.16 -11.45
CA LEU A 35 10.04 -5.72 -11.19
C LEU A 35 9.32 -4.89 -12.26
N ASN A 36 9.54 -5.17 -13.54
CA ASN A 36 8.94 -4.40 -14.62
C ASN A 36 7.41 -4.46 -14.62
N THR A 37 6.83 -5.64 -14.37
CA THR A 37 5.38 -5.84 -14.36
C THR A 37 4.72 -5.26 -13.10
N LEU A 38 5.36 -5.38 -11.93
CA LEU A 38 4.74 -5.00 -10.65
C LEU A 38 5.07 -3.57 -10.18
N THR A 39 6.02 -2.88 -10.80
CA THR A 39 6.43 -1.51 -10.44
C THR A 39 5.25 -0.56 -10.32
N SER A 40 4.38 -0.50 -11.33
CA SER A 40 3.24 0.43 -11.35
C SER A 40 2.27 0.15 -10.19
N PHE A 41 1.91 -1.12 -9.98
CA PHE A 41 1.04 -1.53 -8.88
C PHE A 41 1.67 -1.22 -7.52
N TYR A 42 2.96 -1.49 -7.36
CA TYR A 42 3.69 -1.22 -6.13
C TYR A 42 3.69 0.27 -5.79
N HIS A 43 3.99 1.14 -6.77
CA HIS A 43 3.94 2.59 -6.56
C HIS A 43 2.53 3.09 -6.27
N THR A 44 1.48 2.55 -6.90
CA THR A 44 0.10 2.90 -6.54
C THR A 44 -0.22 2.58 -5.08
N TYR A 45 0.29 1.47 -4.52
CA TYR A 45 0.11 1.18 -3.09
C TYR A 45 0.85 2.18 -2.20
N ILE A 46 2.05 2.63 -2.61
CA ILE A 46 2.80 3.69 -1.92
C ILE A 46 1.99 4.99 -1.94
N ASP A 47 1.49 5.40 -3.11
CA ASP A 47 0.70 6.63 -3.25
C ASP A 47 -0.53 6.63 -2.33
N VAL A 48 -1.19 5.48 -2.15
CA VAL A 48 -2.32 5.37 -1.23
C VAL A 48 -1.89 5.41 0.24
N MET A 49 -0.71 4.88 0.59
CA MET A 49 -0.15 5.03 1.94
C MET A 49 0.18 6.49 2.23
N GLU A 50 0.81 7.19 1.30
CA GLU A 50 1.12 8.62 1.44
C GLU A 50 -0.17 9.44 1.53
N PHE A 51 -1.17 9.18 0.67
CA PHE A 51 -2.48 9.82 0.76
C PHE A 51 -3.11 9.64 2.14
N ARG A 52 -3.07 8.42 2.70
CA ARG A 52 -3.56 8.13 4.05
C ARG A 52 -2.86 9.01 5.09
N ASP A 53 -1.55 9.12 5.03
CA ASP A 53 -0.77 9.87 6.03
C ASP A 53 -1.09 11.38 5.98
N HIS A 54 -1.20 11.95 4.78
CA HIS A 54 -1.64 13.35 4.60
C HIS A 54 -3.07 13.59 5.11
N VAL A 55 -3.99 12.64 4.89
CA VAL A 55 -5.35 12.74 5.43
C VAL A 55 -5.31 12.74 6.96
N TYR A 56 -4.54 11.85 7.60
CA TYR A 56 -4.44 11.83 9.06
C TYR A 56 -3.85 13.13 9.63
N GLU A 57 -2.80 13.67 9.00
CA GLU A 57 -2.21 14.94 9.42
C GLU A 57 -3.23 16.09 9.34
N LEU A 58 -3.97 16.18 8.24
CA LEU A 58 -4.99 17.21 8.06
C LEU A 58 -6.13 17.05 9.09
N LEU A 59 -6.62 15.83 9.31
CA LEU A 59 -7.69 15.57 10.28
C LEU A 59 -7.26 15.92 11.71
N ASN A 60 -6.03 15.60 12.10
CA ASN A 60 -5.47 15.99 13.40
C ASN A 60 -5.39 17.51 13.54
N THR A 61 -5.02 18.21 12.46
CA THR A 61 -4.97 19.68 12.45
C THR A 61 -6.36 20.29 12.61
N ILE A 62 -7.36 19.77 11.90
CA ILE A 62 -8.76 20.20 12.00
C ILE A 62 -9.30 19.99 13.42
N ASP A 63 -9.01 18.85 14.03
CA ASP A 63 -9.40 18.53 15.41
C ASP A 63 -8.75 19.50 16.42
N ALA A 64 -7.44 19.72 16.29
CA ALA A 64 -6.69 20.66 17.13
C ALA A 64 -7.18 22.12 17.01
N CYS A 65 -7.60 22.53 15.81
CA CYS A 65 -8.18 23.85 15.57
C CYS A 65 -9.64 23.98 16.04
N GLN A 66 -10.27 22.88 16.49
CA GLN A 66 -11.69 22.83 16.86
C GLN A 66 -12.60 23.48 15.81
N CYS A 67 -12.36 23.16 14.53
CA CYS A 67 -13.05 23.83 13.44
C CYS A 67 -14.58 23.67 13.54
N PHE A 68 -15.30 24.77 13.32
CA PHE A 68 -16.75 24.76 13.28
C PHE A 68 -17.26 24.27 11.91
N PHE A 69 -18.17 23.30 11.90
CA PHE A 69 -18.77 22.74 10.69
C PHE A 69 -20.26 23.03 10.63
N ASN A 70 -20.68 23.78 9.61
CA ASN A 70 -22.08 24.00 9.32
C ASN A 70 -22.28 24.23 7.82
N ILE A 71 -22.95 23.27 7.17
CA ILE A 71 -23.17 23.27 5.72
C ILE A 71 -23.89 24.52 5.20
N THR A 72 -24.70 25.20 6.01
CA THR A 72 -25.41 26.42 5.60
C THR A 72 -24.60 27.70 5.80
N VAL A 73 -23.49 27.64 6.53
CA VAL A 73 -22.63 28.80 6.86
C VAL A 73 -21.31 28.73 6.11
N ASN A 74 -20.60 27.61 6.23
CA ASN A 74 -19.31 27.35 5.58
C ASN A 74 -19.41 26.10 4.71
N TYR A 75 -20.26 26.21 3.69
CA TYR A 75 -20.59 25.14 2.74
C TYR A 75 -19.34 24.46 2.16
N GLU A 76 -18.44 25.23 1.54
CA GLU A 76 -17.24 24.68 0.87
C GLU A 76 -16.33 23.91 1.83
N PHE A 77 -16.13 24.45 3.05
CA PHE A 77 -15.29 23.81 4.05
C PHE A 77 -15.92 22.52 4.58
N THR A 78 -17.20 22.57 4.95
CA THR A 78 -17.93 21.40 5.48
C THR A 78 -18.08 20.31 4.40
N LYS A 79 -18.42 20.70 3.17
CA LYS A 79 -18.54 19.76 2.04
C LYS A 79 -17.20 19.10 1.74
N SER A 80 -16.12 19.88 1.59
CA SER A 80 -14.80 19.34 1.24
C SER A 80 -14.27 18.38 2.32
N TYR A 81 -14.54 18.68 3.60
CA TYR A 81 -14.23 17.77 4.69
C TYR A 81 -14.98 16.44 4.56
N LEU A 82 -16.30 16.48 4.35
CA LEU A 82 -17.11 15.26 4.20
C LEU A 82 -16.71 14.47 2.95
N ASP A 83 -16.47 15.14 1.83
CA ASP A 83 -16.00 14.52 0.58
C ASP A 83 -14.66 13.81 0.79
N LEU A 84 -13.73 14.42 1.54
CA LEU A 84 -12.45 13.81 1.89
C LEU A 84 -12.65 12.54 2.72
N ILE A 85 -13.49 12.58 3.76
CA ILE A 85 -13.78 11.42 4.61
C ILE A 85 -14.41 10.27 3.80
N VAL A 86 -15.39 10.59 2.94
CA VAL A 86 -16.05 9.59 2.07
C VAL A 86 -15.07 9.00 1.07
N THR A 87 -14.23 9.82 0.45
CA THR A 87 -13.19 9.39 -0.49
C THR A 87 -12.17 8.48 0.20
N TYR A 88 -11.65 8.90 1.35
CA TYR A 88 -10.71 8.13 2.15
C TYR A 88 -11.29 6.76 2.52
N THR A 89 -12.52 6.74 3.05
CA THR A 89 -13.21 5.50 3.41
C THR A 89 -13.39 4.58 2.19
N SER A 90 -13.79 5.15 1.05
CA SER A 90 -13.98 4.40 -0.20
C SER A 90 -12.68 3.77 -0.70
N VAL A 91 -11.57 4.51 -0.66
CA VAL A 91 -10.23 4.01 -1.03
C VAL A 91 -9.80 2.87 -0.12
N ILE A 92 -9.95 3.01 1.21
CA ILE A 92 -9.58 1.95 2.16
C ILE A 92 -10.46 0.70 1.96
N LEU A 93 -11.76 0.87 1.71
CA LEU A 93 -12.65 -0.24 1.40
C LEU A 93 -12.26 -0.93 0.09
N MET A 94 -11.91 -0.17 -0.94
CA MET A 94 -11.45 -0.71 -2.22
C MET A 94 -10.16 -1.53 -2.04
N LEU A 95 -9.18 -1.00 -1.31
CA LEU A 95 -7.94 -1.73 -0.99
C LEU A 95 -8.19 -3.02 -0.18
N SER A 96 -9.17 -3.00 0.72
CA SER A 96 -9.48 -4.18 1.53
C SER A 96 -9.94 -5.36 0.67
N ARG A 97 -10.66 -5.07 -0.43
CA ARG A 97 -11.17 -6.06 -1.41
C ARG A 97 -10.12 -6.61 -2.38
N ILE A 98 -8.91 -6.08 -2.40
CA ILE A 98 -7.84 -6.64 -3.23
C ILE A 98 -7.19 -7.80 -2.46
N ASP A 99 -7.56 -9.04 -2.81
CA ASP A 99 -7.09 -10.25 -2.12
C ASP A 99 -5.57 -10.43 -2.24
N ASP A 100 -5.03 -10.23 -3.45
CA ASP A 100 -3.62 -10.49 -3.76
C ASP A 100 -2.67 -9.32 -3.42
N LYS A 101 -3.13 -8.27 -2.74
CA LYS A 101 -2.30 -7.07 -2.44
C LYS A 101 -0.98 -7.42 -1.73
N LYS A 102 -1.03 -8.38 -0.79
CA LYS A 102 0.15 -8.84 -0.03
C LYS A 102 1.17 -9.54 -0.93
N VAL A 103 0.67 -10.32 -1.90
CA VAL A 103 1.48 -11.07 -2.85
C VAL A 103 2.16 -10.09 -3.80
N LEU A 104 1.42 -9.15 -4.38
CA LEU A 104 1.95 -8.14 -5.31
C LEU A 104 3.08 -7.33 -4.66
N VAL A 105 2.83 -6.79 -3.46
CA VAL A 105 3.82 -6.01 -2.70
C VAL A 105 5.01 -6.88 -2.29
N GLY A 106 4.75 -8.08 -1.76
CA GLY A 106 5.80 -8.99 -1.29
C GLY A 106 6.69 -9.52 -2.42
N MET A 107 6.12 -9.81 -3.59
CA MET A 107 6.87 -10.26 -4.77
C MET A 107 7.76 -9.16 -5.33
N TYR A 108 7.22 -7.95 -5.45
CA TYR A 108 8.01 -6.79 -5.87
C TYR A 108 9.19 -6.55 -4.92
N ASN A 109 8.92 -6.50 -3.62
CA ASN A 109 9.96 -6.29 -2.61
C ASN A 109 11.03 -7.39 -2.65
N CYS A 110 10.61 -8.66 -2.79
CA CYS A 110 11.52 -9.78 -2.96
C CYS A 110 12.45 -9.61 -4.17
N ALA A 111 11.90 -9.27 -5.33
CA ALA A 111 12.66 -9.09 -6.56
C ALA A 111 13.62 -7.88 -6.48
N HIS A 112 13.21 -6.83 -5.75
CA HIS A 112 14.00 -5.62 -5.51
C HIS A 112 15.21 -5.93 -4.62
N GLU A 113 14.99 -6.57 -3.46
CA GLU A 113 16.07 -6.97 -2.53
C GLU A 113 17.08 -7.94 -3.19
N MET A 114 16.60 -8.88 -4.02
CA MET A 114 17.45 -9.80 -4.78
C MET A 114 18.21 -9.14 -5.94
N SER A 115 17.80 -7.96 -6.39
CA SER A 115 18.47 -7.21 -7.46
C SER A 115 19.49 -6.23 -6.92
N ASN A 116 19.17 -5.56 -5.81
CA ASN A 116 19.98 -4.48 -5.26
C ASN A 116 20.89 -4.91 -4.09
N GLY A 117 20.80 -6.18 -3.68
CA GLY A 117 21.49 -6.72 -2.52
C GLY A 117 20.75 -6.31 -1.24
N ALA A 118 20.40 -7.30 -0.42
CA ALA A 118 19.77 -7.04 0.87
C ALA A 118 20.68 -6.14 1.71
N ARG A 119 20.17 -4.99 2.15
CA ARG A 119 20.84 -4.24 3.23
C ARG A 119 20.75 -5.00 4.56
#